data_AF-A0A9N9C1E9-F1
#
_entry.id   AF-A0A9N9C1E9-F1
#
_cell.length_a   1.000
_cell.length_b   1.000
_cell.length_c   1.000
_cell.angle_alpha   90.00
_cell.angle_beta   90.00
_cell.angle_gamma   90.00
#
_symmetry.space_group_name_H-M   'P 1'
#
loop_
_entity.id
_entity.type
_entity.pdbx_description
1 polymer ?
#
loop_
_entity_poly.entity_id
_entity_poly.type
_entity_poly.pdbx_seq_one_letter_code
_entity_poly.pdbx_strand_id
1 'polypeptide(L)'
;MEQNGTTDALNEVVNEINEISISDKPDTEEPEEDYGICEECGNKNTWNYWCLQCNSKHFQQNFGNWTSGNKDVDEIIQETQSNFTEEFIEIP
;
A
#
# COMPACT_ATOMS: atom_id res chain seq x y z
N MET A 1 -37.53 4.36 -3.60
CA MET A 1 -37.21 3.41 -2.51
C MET A 1 -35.72 3.13 -2.65
N GLU A 2 -34.96 3.74 -1.74
CA GLU A 2 -33.61 3.43 -1.26
C GLU A 2 -32.54 2.94 -2.26
N GLN A 3 -31.67 3.86 -2.68
CA GLN A 3 -30.29 3.55 -3.11
C GLN A 3 -29.29 4.08 -2.07
N ASN A 4 -29.55 3.84 -0.78
CA ASN A 4 -28.66 4.26 0.30
C ASN A 4 -27.78 3.11 0.82
N GLY A 5 -28.09 1.85 0.50
CA GLY A 5 -27.38 0.68 1.04
C GLY A 5 -25.95 0.48 0.51
N THR A 6 -25.66 0.95 -0.70
CA THR A 6 -24.31 0.80 -1.30
C THR A 6 -23.32 1.80 -0.70
N THR A 7 -23.77 3.03 -0.45
CA THR A 7 -22.96 4.06 0.24
C THR A 7 -22.65 3.68 1.67
N ASP A 8 -23.57 3.01 2.35
CA ASP A 8 -23.37 2.58 3.75
C ASP A 8 -22.30 1.49 3.84
N ALA A 9 -22.33 0.49 2.94
CA ALA A 9 -21.31 -0.55 2.87
C ALA A 9 -19.92 -0.02 2.46
N LEU A 10 -19.87 0.96 1.54
CA LEU A 10 -18.60 1.60 1.17
C LEU A 10 -18.03 2.43 2.33
N ASN A 11 -18.88 3.14 3.07
CA ASN A 11 -18.45 3.90 4.24
C ASN A 11 -17.96 2.98 5.37
N GLU A 12 -18.58 1.80 5.53
CA GLU A 12 -18.15 0.77 6.48
C GLU A 12 -16.74 0.26 6.12
N VAL A 13 -16.51 -0.13 4.87
CA VAL A 13 -15.21 -0.59 4.39
C VAL A 13 -14.13 0.51 4.48
N VAL A 14 -14.46 1.75 4.14
CA VAL A 14 -13.52 2.89 4.27
C VAL A 14 -13.16 3.15 5.73
N ASN A 15 -14.11 3.01 6.65
CA ASN A 15 -13.84 3.15 8.07
C ASN A 15 -12.96 2.01 8.60
N GLU A 16 -13.21 0.76 8.18
CA GLU A 16 -12.34 -0.37 8.52
C GLU A 16 -10.91 -0.18 7.99
N ILE A 17 -10.74 0.31 6.76
CA ILE A 17 -9.43 0.63 6.18
C ILE A 17 -8.72 1.77 6.95
N ASN A 18 -9.48 2.77 7.40
CA ASN A 18 -8.95 3.87 8.20
C ASN A 18 -8.51 3.41 9.60
N GLU A 19 -9.22 2.47 10.23
CA GLU A 19 -8.80 1.87 11.50
C GLU A 19 -7.52 1.03 11.33
N ILE A 20 -7.36 0.35 10.19
CA ILE A 20 -6.14 -0.40 9.88
C ILE A 20 -4.93 0.53 9.68
N SER A 21 -5.13 1.81 9.32
CA SER A 21 -4.02 2.69 8.94
C SER A 21 -3.46 3.60 10.04
N ILE A 22 -4.06 3.78 11.24
CA ILE A 22 -3.50 4.74 12.23
C ILE A 22 -3.53 4.29 13.72
N SER A 23 -4.23 3.24 14.15
CA SER A 23 -4.20 2.77 15.56
C SER A 23 -3.91 1.27 15.59
N ASP A 24 -2.69 0.81 15.87
CA ASP A 24 -2.16 0.81 17.23
C ASP A 24 -0.64 1.00 17.21
N LYS A 25 -0.16 2.20 17.56
CA LYS A 25 1.13 2.28 18.24
C LYS A 25 0.78 2.19 19.73
N PRO A 26 1.01 1.05 20.42
CA PRO A 26 0.89 1.05 21.87
C PRO A 26 1.76 2.18 22.43
N ASP A 27 1.31 2.86 23.49
CA ASP A 27 2.06 3.85 24.28
C ASP A 27 3.30 3.22 24.98
N THR A 28 3.91 2.22 24.38
CA THR A 28 5.29 1.87 24.64
C THR A 28 6.15 2.83 23.83
N GLU A 29 6.91 3.66 24.55
CA GLU A 29 8.17 4.22 24.08
C GLU A 29 9.09 3.04 23.68
N GLU A 30 8.77 2.34 22.59
CA GLU A 30 9.75 1.53 21.91
C GLU A 30 10.82 2.50 21.45
N PRO A 31 12.10 2.28 21.82
CA PRO A 31 13.17 3.13 21.36
C PRO A 31 13.02 3.27 19.85
N GLU A 32 13.08 4.50 19.32
CA GLU A 32 13.13 4.72 17.88
C GLU A 32 14.28 3.85 17.34
N GLU A 33 13.94 2.67 16.81
CA GLU A 33 14.94 1.73 16.31
C GLU A 33 15.61 2.43 15.13
N ASP A 34 16.88 2.78 15.30
CA ASP A 34 17.67 3.39 14.25
C ASP A 34 18.04 2.31 13.24
N TYR A 35 17.17 2.13 12.24
CA TYR A 35 17.39 1.25 11.09
C TYR A 35 18.40 1.81 10.08
N GLY A 36 19.06 2.92 10.43
CA GLY A 36 20.03 3.59 9.59
C GLY A 36 19.41 4.43 8.47
N ILE A 37 20.30 4.94 7.62
CA ILE A 37 19.96 5.79 6.49
C ILE A 37 19.94 4.96 5.19
N CYS A 38 18.94 5.20 4.36
CA CYS A 38 18.84 4.63 3.03
C CYS A 38 19.98 5.15 2.14
N GLU A 39 20.77 4.24 1.56
CA GLU A 39 21.88 4.62 0.68
C GLU A 39 21.42 5.22 -0.66
N GLU A 40 20.19 4.94 -1.09
CA GLU A 40 19.66 5.43 -2.35
C GLU A 40 19.15 6.88 -2.27
N CYS A 41 18.41 7.22 -1.20
CA CYS A 41 17.75 8.53 -1.09
C CYS A 41 18.18 9.38 0.11
N GLY A 42 18.94 8.83 1.07
CA GLY A 42 19.39 9.56 2.25
C GLY A 42 18.34 9.75 3.35
N ASN A 43 17.13 9.22 3.19
CA ASN A 43 16.10 9.23 4.24
C ASN A 43 16.32 8.10 5.25
N LYS A 44 15.75 8.23 6.46
CA LYS A 44 15.71 7.14 7.44
C LYS A 44 15.03 5.90 6.85
N ASN A 45 15.59 4.73 7.11
CA ASN A 45 14.93 3.47 6.83
C ASN A 45 13.74 3.27 7.79
N THR A 46 12.70 2.59 7.31
CA THR A 46 11.55 2.21 8.14
C THR A 46 11.72 0.82 8.77
N TRP A 47 12.70 0.05 8.27
CA TRP A 47 13.13 -1.23 8.84
C TRP A 47 14.60 -1.51 8.48
N ASN A 48 15.23 -2.52 9.08
CA ASN A 48 16.61 -2.91 8.75
C ASN A 48 16.82 -3.04 7.23
N TYR A 49 17.60 -2.12 6.65
CA TYR A 49 17.88 -1.99 5.22
C TYR A 49 16.65 -1.79 4.31
N TRP A 50 15.51 -1.38 4.87
CA TRP A 50 14.28 -1.14 4.12
C TRP A 50 13.89 0.33 4.15
N CYS A 51 13.96 0.98 3.00
CA CYS A 51 13.42 2.32 2.81
C CYS A 51 12.04 2.24 2.17
N LEU A 52 11.00 2.63 2.91
CA LEU A 52 9.63 2.64 2.40
C LEU A 52 9.49 3.44 1.10
N GLN A 53 10.08 4.63 1.04
CA GLN A 53 9.96 5.52 -0.13
C GLN A 53 10.59 4.92 -1.39
N CYS A 54 11.84 4.45 -1.30
CA CYS A 54 12.53 3.83 -2.42
C CYS A 54 11.87 2.53 -2.86
N ASN A 55 11.54 1.64 -1.92
CA ASN A 55 10.92 0.36 -2.28
C ASN A 55 9.55 0.56 -2.91
N SER A 56 8.70 1.45 -2.38
CA SER A 56 7.41 1.76 -3.01
C SER A 56 7.56 2.27 -4.44
N LYS A 57 8.55 3.15 -4.70
CA LYS A 57 8.85 3.62 -6.05
C LYS A 57 9.32 2.49 -6.97
N HIS A 58 10.21 1.62 -6.50
CA HIS A 58 10.68 0.46 -7.27
C HIS A 58 9.56 -0.51 -7.59
N PHE A 59 8.65 -0.77 -6.64
CA PHE A 59 7.47 -1.59 -6.88
C PHE A 59 6.56 -0.97 -7.94
N GLN A 60 6.26 0.33 -7.85
CA GLN A 60 5.46 1.04 -8.84
C GLN A 60 6.10 1.00 -10.24
N GLN A 61 7.41 1.17 -10.35
CA GLN A 61 8.12 1.14 -11.63
C GLN A 61 8.19 -0.26 -12.27
N ASN A 62 8.30 -1.30 -11.44
CA ASN A 62 8.44 -2.67 -11.91
C ASN A 62 7.11 -3.43 -11.96
N PHE A 63 6.00 -2.77 -11.64
CA PHE A 63 4.68 -3.37 -11.46
C PHE A 63 4.21 -4.21 -12.64
N GLY A 64 4.19 -3.62 -13.85
CA GLY A 64 3.78 -4.33 -15.07
C GLY A 64 4.74 -5.42 -15.53
N ASN A 65 5.95 -5.48 -14.94
CA ASN A 65 6.97 -6.48 -15.26
C ASN A 65 7.21 -7.46 -14.11
N TRP A 66 6.45 -7.36 -13.01
CA TRP A 66 6.64 -8.21 -11.85
C TRP A 66 6.14 -9.63 -12.16
N THR A 67 6.97 -10.61 -11.83
CA THR A 67 6.64 -12.04 -11.93
C THR A 67 7.18 -12.77 -10.71
N SER A 68 6.33 -13.57 -10.09
CA SER A 68 6.67 -14.54 -9.05
C SER A 68 7.32 -15.81 -9.63
N GLY A 69 7.33 -15.96 -10.96
CA GLY A 69 7.64 -17.20 -11.65
C GLY A 69 6.47 -18.20 -11.67
N ASN A 70 5.32 -17.84 -11.09
CA ASN A 70 4.07 -18.59 -11.18
C ASN A 70 3.03 -17.76 -11.93
N LYS A 71 2.67 -18.24 -13.13
CA LYS A 71 1.78 -17.52 -14.04
C LYS A 71 0.39 -17.23 -13.44
N ASP A 72 -0.18 -18.16 -12.70
CA ASP A 72 -1.54 -17.99 -12.14
C ASP A 72 -1.55 -16.91 -11.04
N VAL A 73 -0.48 -16.86 -10.24
CA VAL A 73 -0.28 -15.83 -9.22
C VAL A 73 -0.02 -14.47 -9.87
N ASP A 74 0.77 -14.44 -10.94
CA ASP A 74 1.08 -13.23 -11.68
C ASP A 74 -0.17 -12.61 -12.32
N GLU A 75 -1.07 -13.44 -12.88
CA GLU A 75 -2.33 -13.01 -13.49
C GLU A 75 -3.26 -12.37 -12.44
N ILE A 76 -3.46 -13.02 -11.29
CA ILE A 76 -4.28 -12.48 -10.18
C ILE A 76 -3.72 -11.14 -9.69
N ILE A 77 -2.40 -11.06 -9.52
CA ILE A 77 -1.75 -9.85 -9.03
C ILE A 77 -1.91 -8.72 -10.03
N GLN A 78 -1.60 -8.95 -11.31
CA GLN A 78 -1.71 -7.94 -12.38
C GLN A 78 -3.15 -7.49 -12.63
N GLU A 79 -4.14 -8.38 -12.59
CA GLU A 79 -5.56 -8.03 -12.74
C GLU A 79 -6.04 -7.13 -11.60
N THR A 80 -5.80 -7.55 -10.35
CA THR A 80 -6.18 -6.78 -9.14
C THR A 80 -5.60 -5.38 -9.17
N GLN A 81 -4.36 -5.30 -9.64
CA GLN A 81 -3.56 -4.09 -9.71
C GLN A 81 -3.92 -3.15 -10.87
N SER A 82 -4.27 -3.69 -12.03
CA SER A 82 -4.69 -2.90 -13.21
C SER A 82 -6.03 -2.21 -12.97
N ASN A 83 -6.96 -2.89 -12.29
CA ASN A 83 -8.25 -2.31 -11.91
C ASN A 83 -8.09 -1.10 -10.98
N PHE A 84 -7.05 -1.07 -10.15
CA PHE A 84 -6.76 0.07 -9.28
C PHE A 84 -6.23 1.28 -10.06
N THR A 85 -5.62 1.10 -11.22
CA THR A 85 -5.13 2.21 -12.06
C THR A 85 -6.18 2.80 -13.00
N GLU A 86 -7.20 2.05 -13.41
CA GLU A 86 -8.26 2.58 -14.30
C GLU A 86 -9.18 3.59 -13.59
N GLU A 87 -9.42 3.42 -12.28
CA GLU A 87 -10.29 4.32 -11.51
C GLU A 87 -9.65 5.69 -11.20
N PHE A 88 -8.31 5.79 -11.21
CA PHE A 88 -7.57 7.05 -11.00
C PHE A 88 -7.37 7.89 -12.27
N ILE A 89 -7.67 7.36 -13.46
CA ILE A 89 -7.51 8.07 -14.74
C ILE A 89 -8.74 8.94 -15.08
N GLU A 90 -9.89 8.73 -14.42
CA GLU A 90 -11.13 9.50 -14.65
C GLU A 90 -11.42 10.61 -13.62
N ILE A 91 -10.42 11.11 -12.88
CA ILE A 91 -10.60 12.29 -12.02
C ILE A 91 -10.00 13.53 -12.70
N PRO A 92 -10.81 14.41 -13.33
CA PRO A 92 -10.34 15.70 -13.86
C PRO A 92 -9.92 16.70 -12.77
#